data_AF-A0A1I6EMI9-F1
#
_entry.id   AF-A0A1I6EMI9-F1
#
_cell.length_a   1.000
_cell.length_b   1.000
_cell.length_c   1.000
_cell.angle_alpha   90.00
_cell.angle_beta   90.00
_cell.angle_gamma   90.00
#
_symmetry.space_group_name_H-M   'P 1'
#
loop_
_entity.id
_entity.type
_entity.pdbx_description
1 polymer ?
#
loop_
_entity_poly.entity_id
_entity_poly.type
_entity_poly.pdbx_seq_one_letter_code
_entity_poly.pdbx_strand_id
1 'polypeptide(L)'
;MARKPSGFAWQGFTEEQAELLDFLDHLGNNAWSRNSQSESLMPKVMGELRGAGLDVDRVKEAMRSIGYSKDALHQLDRWESKRTTGKFGP
;
A
#
# COMPACT_ATOMS: atom_id res chain seq x y z
N MET A 1 -3.96 7.72 -12.40
CA MET A 1 -4.50 6.92 -11.28
C MET A 1 -4.71 5.51 -11.78
N ALA A 2 -4.23 4.52 -11.03
CA ALA A 2 -4.61 3.13 -11.24
C ALA A 2 -6.13 3.01 -11.13
N ARG A 3 -6.75 2.15 -11.94
CA ARG A 3 -8.18 1.88 -11.86
C ARG A 3 -8.35 0.38 -11.70
N LYS A 4 -8.56 -0.04 -10.45
CA LYS A 4 -9.02 -1.39 -10.13
C LYS A 4 -10.23 -1.72 -11.02
N PRO A 5 -10.22 -2.83 -11.78
CA PRO A 5 -11.35 -3.21 -12.64
C PRO A 5 -12.66 -3.34 -11.83
N SER A 6 -13.80 -3.09 -12.48
CA SER A 6 -15.11 -3.31 -11.84
C SER A 6 -15.28 -4.80 -11.51
N GLY A 7 -15.74 -5.10 -10.29
CA GLY A 7 -15.90 -6.48 -9.83
C GLY A 7 -14.58 -7.21 -9.51
N PHE A 8 -13.46 -6.50 -9.44
CA PHE A 8 -12.16 -7.11 -9.11
C PHE A 8 -12.15 -7.64 -7.66
N ALA A 9 -11.66 -8.87 -7.51
CA ALA A 9 -11.44 -9.52 -6.22
C ALA A 9 -9.95 -9.89 -6.07
N TRP A 10 -9.41 -9.71 -4.87
CA TRP A 10 -8.02 -10.04 -4.53
C TRP A 10 -7.83 -11.57 -4.44
N GLN A 11 -7.49 -12.20 -5.57
CA GLN A 11 -7.25 -13.64 -5.61
C GLN A 11 -5.96 -14.02 -4.85
N GLY A 12 -6.04 -15.05 -4.01
CA GLY A 12 -4.90 -15.53 -3.21
C GLY A 12 -4.60 -14.69 -1.97
N PHE A 13 -5.54 -13.87 -1.53
CA PHE A 13 -5.50 -13.11 -0.28
C PHE A 13 -6.66 -13.54 0.62
N THR A 14 -6.46 -13.47 1.93
CA THR A 14 -7.57 -13.62 2.90
C THR A 14 -8.51 -12.42 2.81
N GLU A 15 -9.70 -12.52 3.42
CA GLU A 15 -10.66 -11.41 3.48
C GLU A 15 -10.04 -10.17 4.17
N GLU A 16 -9.39 -10.36 5.31
CA GLU A 16 -8.68 -9.29 6.03
C GLU A 16 -7.59 -8.63 5.16
N GLN A 17 -6.80 -9.44 4.45
CA GLN A 17 -5.78 -8.92 3.54
C GLN A 17 -6.40 -8.14 2.38
N ALA A 18 -7.50 -8.64 1.82
CA ALA A 18 -8.22 -7.99 0.74
C ALA A 18 -8.79 -6.63 1.17
N GLU A 19 -9.36 -6.53 2.37
CA GLU A 19 -9.85 -5.27 2.94
C GLU A 19 -8.72 -4.25 3.14
N LEU A 20 -7.58 -4.69 3.68
CA LEU A 20 -6.41 -3.83 3.85
C LEU A 20 -5.84 -3.35 2.51
N LEU A 21 -5.82 -4.20 1.48
CA LEU A 21 -5.40 -3.83 0.13
C LEU A 21 -6.38 -2.84 -0.51
N ASP A 22 -7.69 -3.02 -0.31
CA ASP A 22 -8.69 -2.06 -0.77
C ASP A 22 -8.58 -0.71 -0.07
N PHE A 23 -8.31 -0.72 1.23
CA PHE A 23 -8.05 0.51 1.97
C PHE A 23 -6.77 1.20 1.50
N LEU A 24 -5.70 0.44 1.24
CA LEU A 24 -4.46 0.97 0.69
C LEU A 24 -4.67 1.58 -0.71
N ASP A 25 -5.42 0.90 -1.59
CA ASP A 25 -5.77 1.43 -2.93
C ASP A 25 -6.53 2.75 -2.82
N HIS A 26 -7.51 2.83 -1.90
CA HIS A 26 -8.24 4.07 -1.65
C HIS A 26 -7.30 5.24 -1.26
N LEU A 27 -6.31 4.98 -0.41
CA LEU A 27 -5.28 5.96 -0.04
C LEU A 27 -4.32 6.29 -1.20
N GLY A 28 -4.20 5.38 -2.17
CA GLY A 28 -3.31 5.48 -3.34
C GLY A 28 -3.74 6.49 -4.40
N ASN A 29 -4.87 7.18 -4.20
CA ASN A 29 -5.36 8.23 -5.10
C ASN A 29 -4.29 9.29 -5.46
N ASN A 30 -3.40 9.64 -4.52
CA ASN A 30 -2.28 10.55 -4.78
C ASN A 30 -0.92 9.83 -4.91
N ALA A 31 -0.91 8.56 -5.30
CA ALA A 31 0.27 7.69 -5.32
C ALA A 31 0.96 7.61 -3.94
N TRP A 32 0.18 7.64 -2.86
CA TRP A 32 0.65 7.68 -1.47
C TRP A 32 1.63 8.83 -1.19
N SER A 33 1.51 9.94 -1.93
CA SER A 33 2.35 11.11 -1.75
C SER A 33 2.25 11.64 -0.32
N ARG A 34 3.38 12.13 0.18
CA ARG A 34 3.50 12.64 1.55
C ARG A 34 2.67 13.91 1.75
N ASN A 35 1.83 13.88 2.76
CA ASN A 35 1.10 15.02 3.32
C ASN A 35 0.83 14.76 4.81
N SER A 36 0.27 15.73 5.53
CA SER A 36 0.02 15.61 6.98
C SER A 36 -0.87 14.42 7.35
N GLN A 37 -1.83 14.08 6.50
CA GLN A 37 -2.73 12.94 6.69
C GLN A 37 -1.99 11.62 6.46
N SER A 38 -1.31 11.46 5.33
CA SER A 38 -0.58 10.23 4.99
C SER A 38 0.58 9.97 5.96
N GLU A 39 1.23 11.02 6.48
CA GLU A 39 2.23 10.88 7.55
C GLU A 39 1.71 10.20 8.81
N SER A 40 0.45 10.44 9.15
CA SER A 40 -0.19 9.87 10.34
C SER A 40 -0.79 8.49 10.08
N LEU A 41 -1.28 8.25 8.86
CA LEU A 41 -2.02 7.03 8.49
C LEU A 41 -1.12 5.94 7.91
N MET A 42 -0.24 6.26 6.97
CA MET A 42 0.52 5.26 6.21
C MET A 42 1.38 4.35 7.10
N PRO A 43 2.12 4.83 8.12
CA PRO A 43 2.86 3.93 9.00
C PRO A 43 1.99 2.90 9.72
N LYS A 44 0.75 3.25 10.06
CA LYS A 44 -0.22 2.35 10.71
C LYS A 44 -0.72 1.30 9.72
N VAL A 45 -1.16 1.73 8.54
CA VAL A 45 -1.63 0.84 7.46
C VAL A 45 -0.54 -0.14 7.04
N MET A 46 0.71 0.32 6.88
CA MET A 46 1.84 -0.56 6.59
C MET A 46 2.11 -1.56 7.73
N GLY A 47 1.83 -1.17 8.97
CA GLY A 47 1.91 -2.06 10.14
C GLY A 47 0.81 -3.12 10.15
N GLU A 48 -0.42 -2.74 9.81
CA GLU A 48 -1.58 -3.64 9.71
C GLU A 48 -1.37 -4.66 8.58
N LEU A 49 -0.92 -4.22 7.40
CA LEU A 49 -0.55 -5.10 6.29
C LEU A 49 0.51 -6.11 6.72
N ARG A 50 1.56 -5.66 7.42
CA ARG A 50 2.60 -6.54 7.95
C ARG A 50 2.05 -7.51 9.02
N GLY A 51 1.15 -7.05 9.87
CA GLY A 51 0.46 -7.87 10.88
C GLY A 51 -0.41 -8.98 10.26
N ALA A 52 -1.05 -8.67 9.14
CA ALA A 52 -1.81 -9.62 8.32
C ALA A 52 -0.93 -10.54 7.44
N GLY A 53 0.40 -10.49 7.60
CA GLY A 53 1.34 -11.35 6.88
C GLY A 53 1.70 -10.89 5.47
N LEU A 54 1.39 -9.64 5.10
CA LEU A 54 1.80 -9.05 3.82
C LEU A 54 3.07 -8.22 4.00
N ASP A 55 4.16 -8.65 3.37
CA ASP A 55 5.34 -7.79 3.21
C ASP A 55 5.13 -6.73 2.11
N VAL A 56 5.97 -5.70 2.14
CA VAL A 56 5.85 -4.57 1.20
C VAL A 56 6.00 -5.01 -0.26
N ASP A 57 6.77 -6.05 -0.54
CA ASP A 57 6.96 -6.55 -1.90
C ASP A 57 5.68 -7.22 -2.41
N ARG A 58 5.03 -8.03 -1.59
CA ARG A 58 3.73 -8.65 -1.92
C ARG A 58 2.63 -7.61 -2.10
N VAL A 59 2.63 -6.56 -1.28
CA VAL A 59 1.72 -5.41 -1.44
C VAL A 59 1.98 -4.70 -2.77
N LYS A 60 3.25 -4.48 -3.12
CA LYS A 60 3.61 -3.83 -4.40
C LYS A 60 3.22 -4.68 -5.60
N GLU A 61 3.35 -6.00 -5.53
CA GLU A 61 2.84 -6.91 -6.56
C GLU A 61 1.33 -6.77 -6.74
N ALA A 62 0.58 -6.76 -5.63
CA ALA A 62 -0.87 -6.59 -5.64
C ALA A 62 -1.27 -5.25 -6.26
N MET A 63 -0.68 -4.15 -5.81
CA MET A 63 -0.95 -2.80 -6.35
C MET A 63 -0.53 -2.69 -7.82
N ARG A 64 0.58 -3.32 -8.22
CA ARG A 64 0.99 -3.36 -9.62
C ARG A 64 -0.05 -4.06 -10.50
N SER A 65 -0.67 -5.14 -10.01
CA SER A 65 -1.68 -5.91 -10.75
C SER A 65 -2.93 -5.10 -11.11
N ILE A 66 -3.23 -4.05 -10.33
CA ILE A 66 -4.36 -3.13 -10.59
C ILE A 66 -3.93 -1.82 -11.27
N GLY A 67 -2.66 -1.70 -11.68
CA GLY A 67 -2.18 -0.65 -12.58
C GLY A 67 -1.37 0.49 -11.95
N TYR A 68 -0.86 0.34 -10.71
CA TYR A 68 0.06 1.34 -10.15
C TYR A 68 1.42 1.33 -10.87
N SER A 69 1.96 2.53 -11.10
CA SER A 69 3.27 2.71 -11.74
C SER A 69 4.42 2.37 -10.78
N LYS A 70 5.60 2.07 -11.33
CA LYS A 70 6.81 1.82 -10.53
C LYS A 70 7.12 2.96 -9.57
N ASP A 71 6.96 4.21 -10.02
CA ASP A 71 7.23 5.40 -9.19
C ASP A 71 6.26 5.50 -8.01
N ALA A 72 4.99 5.18 -8.21
CA ALA A 72 4.01 5.12 -7.13
C ALA A 72 4.34 4.00 -6.13
N LEU A 73 4.74 2.83 -6.63
CA LEU A 73 5.12 1.69 -5.79
C LEU A 73 6.38 1.96 -4.98
N HIS A 74 7.31 2.77 -5.49
CA HIS A 74 8.50 3.18 -4.74
C HIS A 74 8.13 4.00 -3.50
N GLN A 75 7.02 4.74 -3.53
CA GLN A 75 6.55 5.47 -2.36
C GLN A 75 6.16 4.52 -1.21
N LEU A 76 5.70 3.30 -1.49
CA LEU A 76 5.44 2.27 -0.47
C LEU A 76 6.73 1.80 0.21
N ASP A 77 7.84 1.69 -0.53
CA ASP A 77 9.16 1.38 0.07
C ASP A 77 9.58 2.45 1.09
N ARG A 78 9.33 3.72 0.74
CA ARG A 78 9.65 4.85 1.62
C ARG A 78 8.79 4.87 2.87
N TRP A 79 7.51 4.50 2.76
CA TRP A 79 6.61 4.35 3.90
C TRP A 79 6.98 3.15 4.78
N GLU A 80 7.43 2.05 4.18
CA GLU A 80 7.93 0.90 4.93
C GLU A 80 9.21 1.26 5.70
N SER A 81 10.15 1.97 5.08
CA SER A 81 11.32 2.52 5.78
C SER A 81 10.90 3.43 6.93
N LYS A 82 9.90 4.29 6.72
CA LYS A 82 9.39 5.18 7.77
C LYS A 82 8.81 4.40 8.95
N ARG A 83 8.10 3.30 8.69
CA ARG A 83 7.54 2.42 9.70
C ARG A 83 8.63 1.69 10.50
N THR A 84 9.64 1.15 9.84
CA THR A 84 10.67 0.31 10.49
C THR A 84 11.79 1.11 11.14
N THR A 85 12.16 2.27 10.58
CA THR A 85 13.31 3.07 11.05
C THR A 85 12.94 4.42 11.66
N GLY A 86 11.67 4.83 11.55
CA GLY A 86 11.23 6.17 11.90
C GLY A 86 11.65 7.25 10.88
N LYS A 87 12.36 6.90 9.80
CA LYS A 87 12.85 7.82 8.76
C LYS A 87 12.37 7.41 7.37
N PHE A 88 12.05 8.39 6.52
CA PHE A 88 11.80 8.10 5.11
C PHE A 88 13.11 7.65 4.47
N GLY A 89 13.09 6.48 3.84
CA GLY A 89 14.22 5.97 3.09
C GLY A 89 14.54 6.85 1.87
N PRO A 90 15.75 6.68 1.30
CA PRO A 90 16.11 7.30 0.02
C PRO A 90 15.09 6.94 -1.06
#